data_AF-W9TUR8-F1
#
_entry.id   AF-W9TUR8-F1
#
_cell.length_a   1.000
_cell.length_b   1.000
_cell.length_c   1.000
_cell.angle_alpha   90.00
_cell.angle_beta   90.00
_cell.angle_gamma   90.00
#
_symmetry.space_group_name_H-M   'P 1'
#
loop_
_entity.id
_entity.type
_entity.pdbx_description
1 polymer ?
#
loop_
_entity_poly.entity_id
_entity_poly.type
_entity_poly.pdbx_seq_one_letter_code
_entity_poly.pdbx_strand_id
1 'polypeptide(L)'
;MKAPLLELLTLISSGCMTEEEISRIADEAAQAYADPQAFLLANPDINYDDDFPIPLGEWVVVGSLPDTVLFQGDDYEQLFSQIVASFGKDVASCSRPSSLPRPSR
;
A
#
# COMPACT_ATOMS: atom_id res chain seq x y z
N MET A 1 -15.49 5.20 9.46
CA MET A 1 -14.16 4.61 9.18
C MET A 1 -12.99 5.59 9.31
N LYS A 2 -13.16 6.90 9.19
CA LYS A 2 -12.03 7.86 9.23
C LYS A 2 -11.16 7.82 10.49
N ALA A 3 -11.74 7.87 11.69
CA ALA A 3 -10.98 7.92 12.94
C ALA A 3 -9.96 6.76 13.13
N PRO A 4 -10.35 5.47 12.95
CA PRO A 4 -9.38 4.37 13.05
C PRO A 4 -8.33 4.38 11.93
N LEU A 5 -8.66 4.89 10.73
CA LEU A 5 -7.69 5.03 9.64
C LEU A 5 -6.64 6.10 9.95
N LEU A 6 -7.06 7.22 10.55
CA LEU A 6 -6.16 8.29 10.96
C LEU A 6 -5.16 7.81 12.03
N GLU A 7 -5.65 7.04 13.01
CA GLU A 7 -4.80 6.41 14.03
C GLU A 7 -3.80 5.43 13.39
N LEU A 8 -4.27 4.54 12.52
CA LEU A 8 -3.43 3.57 11.82
C LEU A 8 -2.32 4.26 11.01
N LEU A 9 -2.68 5.22 10.15
CA LEU A 9 -1.75 5.96 9.30
C LEU A 9 -0.72 6.74 10.12
N THR A 10 -1.13 7.30 11.27
CA THR A 10 -0.20 7.96 12.20
C THR A 10 0.82 6.97 12.76
N LEU A 11 0.39 5.76 13.13
CA LEU A 11 1.26 4.72 13.67
C LEU A 11 2.24 4.16 12.63
N ILE A 12 1.77 3.91 11.40
CA ILE A 12 2.59 3.25 10.37
C ILE A 12 3.48 4.23 9.57
N SER A 13 3.11 5.51 9.50
CA SER A 13 3.91 6.51 8.79
C SER A 13 5.23 6.81 9.49
N SER A 14 5.35 6.57 10.81
CA SER A 14 6.56 6.78 11.61
C SER A 14 7.24 8.15 11.37
N GLY A 15 6.47 9.19 11.07
CA GLY A 15 6.96 10.55 10.78
C GLY A 15 7.38 10.81 9.33
N CYS A 16 7.17 9.86 8.41
CA CYS A 16 7.43 10.03 6.97
C CYS A 16 6.29 10.74 6.22
N MET A 17 5.21 11.11 6.91
CA MET A 17 4.04 11.76 6.32
C MET A 17 3.60 12.92 7.22
N THR A 18 3.06 13.98 6.62
CA THR A 18 2.48 15.08 7.39
C THR A 18 1.08 14.74 7.88
N GLU A 19 0.59 15.47 8.89
CA GLU A 19 -0.78 15.29 9.40
C GLU A 19 -1.83 15.53 8.32
N GLU A 20 -1.58 16.47 7.39
CA GLU A 20 -2.47 16.75 6.26
C GLU A 20 -2.52 15.57 5.28
N GLU A 21 -1.38 14.94 5.00
CA GLU A 21 -1.32 13.76 4.13
C GLU A 21 -2.05 12.57 4.76
N ILE A 22 -1.80 12.32 6.04
CA ILE A 22 -2.50 11.30 6.82
C ILE A 22 -4.01 11.55 6.82
N SER A 23 -4.44 12.78 7.08
CA SER A 23 -5.86 13.14 7.10
C SER A 23 -6.52 12.95 5.73
N ARG A 24 -5.85 13.36 4.64
CA ARG A 24 -6.35 13.20 3.28
C ARG A 24 -6.56 11.73 2.92
N ILE A 25 -5.57 10.88 3.20
CA ILE A 25 -5.66 9.45 2.89
C ILE A 25 -6.74 8.78 3.74
N ALA A 26 -6.84 9.14 5.02
CA ALA A 26 -7.91 8.64 5.89
C ALA A 26 -9.30 9.04 5.37
N ASP A 27 -9.45 10.23 4.79
CA ASP A 27 -10.70 10.70 4.17
C ASP A 27 -11.04 9.93 2.90
N GLU A 28 -10.09 9.80 1.98
CA GLU A 28 -10.27 9.08 0.72
C GLU A 28 -10.61 7.62 0.95
N ALA A 29 -9.85 6.94 1.80
CA ALA A 29 -10.11 5.56 2.18
C ALA A 29 -11.49 5.42 2.87
N ALA A 30 -11.85 6.35 3.77
CA ALA A 30 -13.16 6.31 4.42
C ALA A 30 -14.32 6.48 3.42
N GLN A 31 -14.16 7.29 2.38
CA GLN A 31 -15.14 7.43 1.29
C GLN A 31 -15.23 6.14 0.48
N ALA A 32 -14.09 5.55 0.11
CA ALA A 32 -14.02 4.28 -0.59
C ALA A 32 -14.67 3.13 0.21
N TYR A 33 -14.53 3.11 1.54
CA TYR A 33 -15.24 2.16 2.40
C TYR A 33 -16.75 2.39 2.46
N ALA A 34 -17.19 3.65 2.37
CA ALA A 34 -18.60 4.00 2.52
C ALA A 34 -19.41 3.74 1.24
N ASP A 35 -18.84 4.07 0.08
CA ASP A 35 -19.45 3.86 -1.23
C ASP A 35 -18.38 3.61 -2.31
N PRO A 36 -17.95 2.36 -2.50
CA PRO A 36 -16.90 2.02 -3.46
C PRO A 36 -17.24 2.44 -4.90
N GLN A 37 -18.51 2.29 -5.30
CA GLN A 37 -18.93 2.57 -6.67
C GLN A 37 -18.93 4.07 -6.95
N ALA A 38 -19.48 4.88 -6.04
CA ALA A 38 -19.43 6.33 -6.17
C ALA A 38 -17.99 6.85 -6.14
N PHE A 39 -17.12 6.24 -5.32
CA PHE A 39 -15.71 6.59 -5.24
C PHE A 39 -14.96 6.31 -6.55
N LEU A 40 -15.15 5.14 -7.18
CA LEU A 40 -14.53 4.83 -8.48
C LEU A 40 -15.04 5.75 -9.61
N LEU A 41 -16.33 6.09 -9.60
CA LEU A 41 -16.89 7.04 -10.57
C LEU A 41 -16.28 8.45 -10.43
N ALA A 42 -15.98 8.87 -9.20
CA ALA A 42 -15.34 10.15 -8.92
C ALA A 42 -13.83 10.14 -9.23
N ASN A 43 -13.19 8.96 -9.26
CA ASN A 43 -11.76 8.79 -9.43
C ASN A 43 -11.46 7.76 -10.56
N PRO A 44 -11.70 8.13 -11.83
CA PRO A 44 -11.57 7.20 -12.97
C PRO A 44 -10.14 6.73 -13.24
N ASP A 45 -9.14 7.40 -12.66
CA ASP A 45 -7.73 7.04 -12.80
C ASP A 45 -7.31 5.90 -11.85
N ILE A 46 -8.16 5.50 -10.91
CA ILE A 46 -7.86 4.40 -9.98
C ILE A 46 -7.99 3.07 -10.71
N ASN A 47 -6.86 2.36 -10.80
CA ASN A 47 -6.81 1.00 -11.34
C ASN A 47 -7.14 -0.02 -10.25
N TYR A 48 -8.42 -0.25 -10.01
CA TYR A 48 -8.93 -1.25 -9.08
C TYR A 48 -9.87 -2.23 -9.81
N ASP A 49 -9.73 -3.51 -9.50
CA ASP A 49 -10.54 -4.61 -10.02
C ASP A 49 -11.17 -5.37 -8.83
N ASP A 50 -12.44 -5.72 -8.94
CA ASP A 50 -13.17 -6.46 -7.90
C ASP A 50 -12.64 -7.89 -7.71
N ASP A 51 -11.81 -8.41 -8.63
CA ASP A 51 -11.09 -9.68 -8.49
C ASP A 51 -9.92 -9.61 -7.48
N PHE A 52 -9.51 -8.41 -7.03
CA PHE A 52 -8.46 -8.30 -6.03
C PHE A 52 -8.91 -8.84 -4.67
N PRO A 53 -8.01 -9.51 -3.91
CA PRO A 53 -8.36 -10.10 -2.62
C PRO A 53 -8.53 -9.06 -1.50
N ILE A 54 -8.33 -7.77 -1.78
CA ILE A 54 -8.50 -6.68 -0.83
C ILE A 54 -9.59 -5.72 -1.31
N PRO A 55 -10.45 -5.20 -0.42
CA PRO A 55 -11.47 -4.24 -0.81
C PRO A 55 -10.86 -2.90 -1.23
N LEU A 56 -11.64 -2.07 -1.92
CA LEU A 56 -11.21 -0.76 -2.42
C LEU A 56 -10.72 0.17 -1.31
N GLY A 57 -11.33 0.14 -0.12
CA GLY A 57 -10.88 0.97 1.01
C GLY A 57 -9.44 0.66 1.41
N GLU A 58 -9.11 -0.62 1.57
CA GLU A 58 -7.76 -1.11 1.82
C GLU A 58 -6.82 -0.80 0.66
N TRP A 59 -7.28 -0.94 -0.58
CA TRP A 59 -6.51 -0.60 -1.78
C TRP A 59 -6.10 0.87 -1.78
N VAL A 60 -7.03 1.78 -1.46
CA VAL A 60 -6.76 3.21 -1.35
C VAL A 60 -5.77 3.51 -0.23
N VAL A 61 -5.88 2.83 0.92
CA VAL A 61 -4.88 2.99 2.00
C VAL A 61 -3.49 2.58 1.50
N VAL A 62 -3.35 1.37 0.95
CA VAL A 62 -2.06 0.81 0.56
C VAL A 62 -1.44 1.59 -0.62
N GLY A 63 -2.25 1.96 -1.62
CA GLY A 63 -1.80 2.69 -2.80
C GLY A 63 -1.39 4.14 -2.53
N SER A 64 -1.89 4.74 -1.45
CA SER A 64 -1.55 6.11 -1.06
C SER A 64 -0.39 6.19 -0.07
N LEU A 65 0.12 5.06 0.44
CA LEU A 65 1.30 5.04 1.29
C LEU A 65 2.57 5.33 0.46
N PRO A 66 3.53 6.09 1.00
CA PRO A 66 4.81 6.29 0.34
C PRO A 66 5.61 4.98 0.31
N ASP A 67 6.49 4.85 -0.69
CA ASP A 67 7.39 3.70 -0.88
C ASP A 67 8.30 3.41 0.34
N THR A 68 8.44 4.38 1.24
CA THR A 68 9.18 4.23 2.51
C THR A 68 8.43 3.43 3.57
N VAL A 69 7.10 3.31 3.44
CA VAL A 69 6.24 2.59 4.38
C VAL A 69 5.90 1.19 3.87
N LEU A 70 5.75 1.04 2.54
CA LEU A 70 5.41 -0.24 1.92
C LEU A 70 6.26 -0.48 0.67
N PHE A 71 6.94 -1.63 0.63
CA PHE A 71 7.63 -2.05 -0.58
C PHE A 71 6.63 -2.57 -1.62
N GLN A 72 6.74 -2.10 -2.86
CA GLN A 72 5.84 -2.46 -3.95
C GLN A 72 6.65 -2.95 -5.15
N GLY A 73 6.10 -3.88 -5.93
CA GLY A 73 6.72 -4.35 -7.16
C GLY A 73 5.73 -5.10 -8.02
N ASP A 74 5.83 -4.91 -9.34
CA ASP A 74 5.01 -5.60 -10.34
C ASP A 74 5.35 -7.10 -10.40
N ASP A 75 6.55 -7.46 -9.95
CA ASP A 75 7.02 -8.83 -9.81
C ASP A 75 7.93 -9.02 -8.59
N TYR A 76 8.22 -10.30 -8.32
CA TYR A 76 9.03 -10.73 -7.19
C TYR A 76 10.46 -10.14 -7.21
N GLU A 77 11.11 -10.05 -8.37
CA GLU A 77 12.49 -9.55 -8.45
C GLU A 77 12.55 -8.05 -8.15
N GLN A 78 11.57 -7.28 -8.66
CA GLN A 78 11.47 -5.85 -8.36
C GLN A 78 11.21 -5.60 -6.87
N LEU A 79 10.25 -6.31 -6.28
CA LEU A 79 9.94 -6.20 -4.85
C LEU A 79 11.16 -6.58 -3.99
N PHE A 80 11.80 -7.71 -4.30
CA PHE A 80 12.98 -8.17 -3.57
C PHE A 80 14.14 -7.17 -3.68
N SER A 81 14.35 -6.57 -4.85
CA SER A 81 15.39 -5.56 -5.05
C SER A 81 15.15 -4.32 -4.18
N GLN A 82 13.90 -3.85 -4.05
CA GLN A 82 13.58 -2.71 -3.17
C GLN A 82 13.84 -3.04 -1.70
N ILE A 83 13.43 -4.23 -1.27
CA ILE A 83 13.67 -4.71 0.10
C ILE A 83 15.17 -4.75 0.41
N VAL A 84 15.98 -5.35 -0.47
CA VAL A 84 17.44 -5.41 -0.26
C VAL A 84 18.06 -4.01 -0.23
N ALA A 85 17.59 -3.10 -1.09
CA ALA A 85 18.08 -1.72 -1.14
C ALA A 85 17.81 -0.95 0.17
N SER A 86 16.71 -1.22 0.87
CA SER A 86 16.37 -0.51 2.11
C SER A 86 17.29 -0.86 3.29
N PHE A 87 17.95 -2.03 3.27
CA PHE A 87 18.88 -2.46 4.33
C PHE A 87 20.31 -1.90 4.15
N GLY A 88 20.59 -1.22 3.05
CA GLY A 88 21.90 -0.64 2.78
C GLY A 88 22.99 -1.66 2.43
N LYS A 89 24.21 -1.15 2.23
CA LYS A 89 25.35 -1.88 1.65
C LYS A 89 25.88 -3.02 2.54
N ASP A 90 25.53 -2.98 3.83
CA ASP A 90 26.09 -3.86 4.86
C ASP A 90 25.34 -5.19 5.01
N VAL A 91 24.21 -5.39 4.32
CA VAL A 91 23.40 -6.62 4.35
C VAL A 91 23.56 -7.42 3.05
N ALA A 92 24.81 -7.67 2.66
CA ALA A 92 25.15 -8.41 1.44
C ALA A 92 24.79 -9.92 1.48
N SER A 93 24.19 -10.42 2.56
CA SER A 93 23.99 -11.85 2.79
C SER A 93 22.53 -12.35 2.69
N CYS A 94 21.59 -11.51 2.23
CA CYS A 94 20.21 -11.97 2.01
C CYS A 94 20.16 -12.91 0.79
N SER A 95 20.41 -14.21 1.02
CA SER A 95 20.37 -15.24 -0.01
C SER A 95 18.96 -15.30 -0.61
N ARG A 96 18.84 -15.20 -1.95
CA ARG A 96 17.58 -15.40 -2.67
C ARG A 96 16.95 -16.73 -2.24
N PRO A 97 15.75 -16.73 -1.63
CA PRO A 97 15.05 -17.99 -1.39
C PRO A 97 14.78 -18.62 -2.76
N SER A 98 15.13 -19.90 -2.92
CA SER A 98 14.92 -20.60 -4.18
C SER A 98 13.42 -20.64 -4.48
N SER A 99 13.00 -19.85 -5.48
CA SER A 99 11.68 -19.84 -6.13
C SER A 99 10.50 -20.07 -5.18
N LEU A 100 9.90 -18.98 -4.69
CA LEU A 100 8.54 -19.04 -4.13
C LEU A 100 7.60 -19.52 -5.25
N PRO A 101 6.84 -20.61 -5.05
CA PRO A 101 5.86 -21.04 -6.03
C PRO A 101 4.82 -19.94 -6.23
N ARG A 102 4.49 -19.62 -7.50
CA ARG A 102 3.43 -18.66 -7.83
C ARG A 102 2.14 -19.09 -7.12
N PRO A 103 1.39 -18.15 -6.50
CA PRO A 103 0.06 -18.47 -6.01
C PRO A 103 -0.77 -18.99 -7.19
N SER A 104 -1.31 -20.19 -7.03
CA SER A 104 -2.15 -20.82 -8.06
C SER A 104 -3.45 -20.03 -8.17
N ARG A 105 -3.77 -19.57 -9.39
CA ARG A 105 -5.05 -18.92 -9.72
C ARG A 105 -6.23 -19.87 -9.46
#